data_AF-A0A2E1KNC6-F1
#
_entry.id   AF-A0A2E1KNC6-F1
#
_cell.length_a   1.000
_cell.length_b   1.000
_cell.length_c   1.000
_cell.angle_alpha   90.00
_cell.angle_beta   90.00
_cell.angle_gamma   90.00
#
_symmetry.space_group_name_H-M   'P 1'
#
loop_
_entity.id
_entity.type
_entity.pdbx_description
1 polymer ?
#
loop_
_entity_poly.entity_id
_entity_poly.type
_entity_poly.pdbx_seq_one_letter_code
_entity_poly.pdbx_strand_id
1 'polypeptide(L)'
;MAESLLRLALVSLFLGDGSRLGYAMMFGKLGKNMARRKAVKIYRRGLAHANASRYDDAIAAYSSVVEMRQGPLDVRSMARLNRALVYSLQGNADLAGKELTIVIHDDAAPDSVTATAQEKLKRLERRTKTD
;
A
#
# COMPACT_ATOMS: atom_id res chain seq x y z
N MET A 1 24.74 7.81 -17.74
CA MET A 1 25.00 6.35 -17.65
C MET A 1 26.44 6.05 -17.20
N ALA A 2 27.47 6.76 -17.70
CA ALA A 2 28.87 6.53 -17.34
C ALA A 2 29.28 7.04 -15.94
N GLU A 3 28.74 8.18 -15.46
CA GLU A 3 29.12 8.76 -14.15
C GLU A 3 28.67 7.91 -12.95
N SER A 4 27.52 7.23 -13.06
CA SER A 4 27.01 6.35 -12.01
C SER A 4 27.85 5.08 -11.84
N LEU A 5 28.45 4.58 -12.93
CA LEU A 5 29.38 3.45 -12.90
C LEU A 5 30.75 3.85 -12.34
N LEU A 6 31.21 5.08 -12.64
CA LEU A 6 32.48 5.60 -12.11
C LEU A 6 32.44 5.76 -10.58
N ARG A 7 31.32 6.26 -10.01
CA ARG A 7 31.14 6.37 -8.55
C ARG A 7 31.08 5.02 -7.85
N LEU A 8 30.52 4.00 -8.50
CA LEU A 8 30.48 2.62 -8.00
C LEU A 8 31.87 1.96 -8.00
N ALA A 9 32.68 2.22 -9.03
CA ALA A 9 34.03 1.67 -9.15
C ALA A 9 35.05 2.33 -8.19
N LEU A 10 34.95 3.65 -7.97
CA LEU A 10 35.87 4.40 -7.09
C LEU A 10 35.74 4.02 -5.61
N VAL A 11 34.54 3.66 -5.14
CA VAL A 11 34.32 3.28 -3.73
C VAL A 11 34.75 1.83 -3.46
N SER A 12 34.65 0.93 -4.44
CA SER A 12 35.09 -0.47 -4.31
C SER A 12 36.60 -0.65 -4.22
N LEU A 13 37.40 0.35 -4.62
CA LEU A 13 38.86 0.29 -4.59
C LEU A 13 39.46 0.64 -3.21
N PHE A 14 38.67 1.19 -2.27
CA PHE A 14 39.20 1.70 -0.99
C PHE A 14 38.88 0.84 0.24
N LEU A 15 37.98 -0.14 0.16
CA LEU A 15 37.56 -0.94 1.31
C LEU A 15 37.40 -2.40 0.91
N GLY A 16 38.20 -3.28 1.53
CA GLY A 16 38.36 -4.69 1.19
C GLY A 16 37.06 -5.51 1.07
N ASP A 17 37.21 -6.66 0.43
CA ASP A 17 36.20 -7.56 -0.15
C ASP A 17 35.06 -8.06 0.77
N GLY A 18 35.00 -7.67 2.05
CA GLY A 18 33.93 -8.03 2.99
C GLY A 18 32.64 -7.20 2.89
N SER A 19 32.58 -6.17 2.04
CA SER A 19 31.57 -5.12 2.12
C SER A 19 30.44 -5.19 1.06
N ARG A 20 30.55 -6.03 0.02
CA ARG A 20 29.51 -6.17 -1.04
C ARG A 20 28.15 -6.63 -0.50
N LEU A 21 28.13 -7.61 0.42
CA LEU A 21 26.89 -8.09 1.06
C LEU A 21 26.30 -7.05 2.02
N GLY A 22 27.16 -6.35 2.77
CA GLY A 22 26.77 -5.27 3.68
C GLY A 22 26.12 -4.10 2.93
N TYR A 23 26.70 -3.68 1.80
CA TYR A 23 26.14 -2.61 0.97
C TYR A 23 24.82 -3.02 0.32
N ALA A 24 24.72 -4.21 -0.27
CA ALA A 24 23.46 -4.70 -0.85
C ALA A 24 22.33 -4.75 0.20
N MET A 25 22.63 -5.22 1.42
CA MET A 25 21.67 -5.22 2.53
C MET A 25 21.34 -3.81 3.03
N MET A 26 22.32 -2.91 3.14
CA MET A 26 22.13 -1.53 3.61
C MET A 26 21.29 -0.71 2.62
N PHE A 27 21.64 -0.71 1.34
CA PHE A 27 20.86 -0.02 0.31
C PHE A 27 19.48 -0.66 0.09
N GLY A 28 19.37 -2.00 0.18
CA GLY A 28 18.09 -2.70 0.16
C GLY A 28 17.18 -2.33 1.34
N LYS A 29 17.72 -2.26 2.56
CA LYS A 29 16.99 -1.87 3.77
C LYS A 29 16.57 -0.39 3.73
N LEU A 30 17.47 0.51 3.30
CA LEU A 30 17.19 1.93 3.12
C LEU A 30 16.09 2.18 2.06
N GLY A 31 16.15 1.47 0.93
CA GLY A 31 15.14 1.54 -0.12
C GLY A 31 13.75 1.07 0.35
N LYS A 32 13.69 -0.08 1.02
CA LYS A 32 12.45 -0.58 1.64
C LYS A 32 11.89 0.38 2.70
N ASN A 33 12.75 0.98 3.52
CA ASN A 33 12.36 1.97 4.52
C ASN A 33 11.82 3.26 3.88
N MET A 34 12.40 3.70 2.76
CA MET A 34 11.90 4.87 2.02
C MET A 34 10.54 4.59 1.36
N ALA A 35 10.38 3.43 0.72
CA ALA A 35 9.11 3.02 0.14
C ALA A 35 8.00 2.91 1.22
N ARG A 36 8.31 2.35 2.38
CA ARG A 36 7.38 2.30 3.54
C ARG A 36 6.99 3.70 4.00
N ARG A 37 7.95 4.60 4.24
CA ARG A 37 7.65 5.98 4.66
C ARG A 37 6.78 6.71 3.63
N LYS A 38 7.08 6.55 2.33
CA LYS A 38 6.29 7.13 1.24
C LYS A 38 4.85 6.58 1.23
N ALA A 39 4.69 5.26 1.29
CA ALA A 39 3.38 4.62 1.32
C ALA A 39 2.54 5.08 2.52
N VAL A 40 3.12 5.08 3.73
CA VAL A 40 2.44 5.53 4.95
C VAL A 40 2.03 7.00 4.86
N LYS A 41 2.88 7.87 4.30
CA LYS A 41 2.55 9.30 4.10
C LYS A 41 1.34 9.47 3.18
N ILE A 42 1.32 8.78 2.03
CA ILE A 42 0.21 8.85 1.07
C ILE A 42 -1.06 8.25 1.68
N TYR A 43 -0.95 7.12 2.37
CA TYR A 43 -2.06 6.49 3.10
C TYR A 43 -2.70 7.43 4.12
N ARG A 44 -1.90 8.11 4.95
CA ARG A 44 -2.39 9.11 5.92
C ARG A 44 -3.08 10.29 5.25
N ARG A 45 -2.61 10.71 4.07
CA ARG A 45 -3.31 11.72 3.27
C ARG A 45 -4.68 11.21 2.81
N GLY A 46 -4.78 9.96 2.37
CA GLY A 46 -6.07 9.33 2.03
C GLY A 46 -7.04 9.34 3.22
N LEU A 47 -6.57 9.00 4.42
CA LEU A 47 -7.38 9.09 5.65
C LEU A 47 -7.86 10.52 5.92
N ALA A 48 -6.99 11.51 5.78
CA ALA A 48 -7.35 12.91 5.99
C ALA A 48 -8.42 13.38 4.98
N HIS A 49 -8.31 13.01 3.70
CA HIS A 49 -9.32 13.31 2.69
C HIS A 49 -10.65 12.61 2.99
N ALA A 50 -10.62 11.33 3.38
CA ALA A 50 -11.82 10.57 3.73
C ALA A 50 -12.55 11.18 4.93
N ASN A 51 -11.81 11.58 5.97
CA ASN A 51 -12.37 12.25 7.15
C ASN A 51 -12.96 13.63 6.83
N ALA A 52 -12.45 14.30 5.78
CA ALA A 52 -12.99 15.55 5.27
C ALA A 52 -14.09 15.36 4.22
N SER A 53 -14.60 14.13 4.04
CA SER A 53 -15.57 13.74 3.01
C SER A 53 -15.14 14.06 1.57
N ARG A 54 -13.85 14.25 1.32
CA ARG A 54 -13.25 14.43 -0.01
C ARG A 54 -12.95 13.07 -0.61
N TYR A 55 -14.00 12.35 -0.99
CA TYR A 55 -13.92 10.93 -1.34
C TYR A 55 -13.06 10.64 -2.58
N ASP A 56 -13.14 11.47 -3.62
CA ASP A 56 -12.33 11.27 -4.83
C ASP A 56 -10.82 11.44 -4.56
N ASP A 57 -10.46 12.44 -3.75
CA ASP A 57 -9.07 12.63 -3.30
C ASP A 57 -8.58 11.45 -2.45
N ALA A 58 -9.46 10.92 -1.58
CA ALA A 58 -9.14 9.76 -0.74
C ALA A 58 -8.89 8.52 -1.61
N ILE A 59 -9.75 8.27 -2.59
CA ILE A 59 -9.61 7.17 -3.57
C ILE A 59 -8.30 7.33 -4.34
N ALA A 60 -7.98 8.52 -4.83
CA ALA A 60 -6.74 8.77 -5.55
C ALA A 60 -5.51 8.48 -4.68
N ALA A 61 -5.51 8.92 -3.42
CA ALA A 61 -4.43 8.64 -2.48
C ALA A 61 -4.28 7.14 -2.19
N TYR A 62 -5.37 6.43 -1.90
CA TYR A 62 -5.32 4.99 -1.65
C TYR A 62 -4.89 4.21 -2.88
N SER A 63 -5.38 4.58 -4.07
CA SER A 63 -5.00 3.94 -5.33
C SER A 63 -3.50 4.05 -5.58
N SER A 64 -2.94 5.24 -5.33
CA SER A 64 -1.50 5.47 -5.42
C SER A 64 -0.71 4.51 -4.53
N VAL A 65 -1.19 4.21 -3.32
CA VAL A 65 -0.54 3.23 -2.41
C VAL A 65 -0.70 1.80 -2.93
N VAL A 66 -1.90 1.40 -3.34
CA VAL A 66 -2.20 0.04 -3.84
C VAL A 66 -1.31 -0.32 -5.04
N GLU A 67 -1.03 0.64 -5.91
CA GLU A 67 -0.20 0.50 -7.11
C GLU A 67 1.31 0.55 -6.86
N MET A 68 1.76 0.86 -5.62
CA MET A 68 3.19 0.87 -5.29
C MET A 68 3.77 -0.56 -5.31
N ARG A 69 4.39 -0.98 -6.42
CA ARG A 69 5.03 -2.31 -6.55
C ARG A 69 6.02 -2.65 -5.43
N GLN A 70 6.83 -1.67 -5.02
CA GLN A 70 7.80 -1.84 -3.92
C GLN A 70 7.25 -1.35 -2.57
N GLY A 71 5.95 -1.07 -2.51
CA GLY A 71 5.26 -0.66 -1.29
C GLY A 71 5.12 -1.82 -0.32
N PRO A 72 5.11 -1.54 0.99
CA PRO A 72 4.94 -2.59 1.99
C PRO A 72 3.51 -3.16 1.93
N LEU A 73 3.40 -4.49 1.95
CA LEU A 73 2.14 -5.21 1.66
C LEU A 73 1.04 -4.87 2.66
N ASP A 74 1.37 -4.79 3.95
CA ASP A 74 0.45 -4.38 5.02
C ASP A 74 -0.23 -3.03 4.73
N VAL A 75 0.54 -2.03 4.29
CA VAL A 75 -0.01 -0.69 3.99
C VAL A 75 -0.84 -0.70 2.71
N ARG A 76 -0.48 -1.53 1.72
CA ARG A 76 -1.25 -1.70 0.50
C ARG A 76 -2.62 -2.34 0.78
N SER A 77 -2.67 -3.37 1.62
CA SER A 77 -3.93 -4.03 2.01
C SER A 77 -4.81 -3.08 2.82
N MET A 78 -4.25 -2.31 3.76
CA MET A 78 -4.99 -1.26 4.49
C MET A 78 -5.54 -0.17 3.55
N ALA A 79 -4.75 0.28 2.58
CA ALA A 79 -5.20 1.28 1.60
C ALA A 79 -6.34 0.74 0.73
N ARG A 80 -6.25 -0.53 0.28
CA ARG A 80 -7.31 -1.19 -0.48
C ARG A 80 -8.61 -1.31 0.33
N LEU A 81 -8.51 -1.77 1.58
CA LEU A 81 -9.66 -1.84 2.50
C LEU A 81 -10.32 -0.47 2.66
N ASN A 82 -9.56 0.58 2.95
CA ASN A 82 -10.14 1.91 3.12
C ASN A 82 -10.72 2.50 1.84
N ARG A 83 -10.12 2.20 0.68
CA ARG A 83 -10.70 2.57 -0.62
C ARG A 83 -12.07 1.91 -0.82
N ALA A 84 -12.20 0.63 -0.47
CA ALA A 84 -13.47 -0.07 -0.50
C ALA A 84 -14.53 0.58 0.40
N LEU A 85 -14.13 1.05 1.59
CA LEU A 85 -15.03 1.77 2.49
C LEU A 85 -15.48 3.11 1.89
N VAL A 86 -14.59 3.84 1.23
CA VAL A 86 -14.95 5.09 0.55
C VAL A 86 -15.93 4.84 -0.61
N TYR A 87 -15.72 3.79 -1.42
CA TYR A 87 -16.71 3.41 -2.44
C TYR A 87 -18.08 3.09 -1.82
N SER A 88 -18.10 2.38 -0.69
CA SER A 88 -19.35 2.08 0.02
C SER A 88 -20.05 3.33 0.55
N LEU A 89 -19.31 4.35 0.99
CA LEU A 89 -19.84 5.65 1.42
C LEU A 89 -20.42 6.46 0.24
N GLN A 90 -19.82 6.33 -0.95
CA GLN A 90 -20.34 6.94 -2.19
C GLN A 90 -21.51 6.14 -2.82
N GLY A 91 -22.03 5.11 -2.13
CA GLY A 91 -23.11 4.26 -2.64
C GLY A 91 -22.69 3.25 -3.70
N ASN A 92 -21.40 3.17 -4.04
CA ASN A 92 -20.88 2.24 -5.03
C ASN A 92 -20.59 0.86 -4.41
N ALA A 93 -21.67 0.12 -4.12
CA ALA A 93 -21.60 -1.18 -3.47
C ALA A 93 -20.82 -2.21 -4.31
N ASP A 94 -20.96 -2.19 -5.64
CA ASP A 94 -20.26 -3.15 -6.52
C ASP A 94 -18.75 -3.00 -6.45
N LEU A 95 -18.23 -1.76 -6.53
CA LEU A 95 -16.79 -1.51 -6.41
C LEU A 95 -16.29 -1.81 -4.99
N ALA A 96 -17.06 -1.45 -3.97
CA ALA A 96 -16.71 -1.77 -2.59
C ALA A 96 -16.59 -3.29 -2.38
N GLY A 97 -17.55 -4.07 -2.87
CA GLY A 97 -17.55 -5.53 -2.79
C GLY A 97 -16.34 -6.13 -3.47
N LYS A 98 -16.05 -5.74 -4.72
CA LYS A 98 -14.87 -6.20 -5.48
C LYS A 98 -13.57 -5.94 -4.74
N GLU A 99 -13.38 -4.73 -4.22
CA GLU A 99 -12.17 -4.37 -3.48
C GLU A 99 -12.01 -5.19 -2.19
N LEU A 100 -13.10 -5.40 -1.43
CA LEU A 100 -13.10 -6.21 -0.22
C LEU A 100 -12.77 -7.68 -0.52
N THR A 101 -13.37 -8.26 -1.57
CA THR A 101 -13.08 -9.63 -2.00
C THR A 101 -11.61 -9.82 -2.34
N ILE A 102 -10.98 -8.84 -3.01
CA ILE A 102 -9.55 -8.95 -3.30
C ILE A 102 -8.71 -8.92 -2.02
N VAL A 103 -9.06 -8.10 -1.02
CA VAL A 103 -8.36 -8.12 0.28
C VAL A 103 -8.48 -9.48 0.96
N ILE A 104 -9.65 -10.12 0.89
CA ILE A 104 -9.91 -11.40 1.53
C ILE A 104 -9.10 -12.54 0.92
N HIS A 105 -8.83 -12.47 -0.39
CA HIS A 105 -8.06 -13.48 -1.13
C HIS A 105 -6.59 -13.10 -1.34
N ASP A 106 -6.11 -12.03 -0.71
CA ASP A 106 -4.70 -11.64 -0.73
C ASP A 106 -3.97 -12.35 0.41
N ASP A 107 -3.23 -13.42 0.09
CA ASP A 107 -2.45 -14.21 1.06
C ASP A 107 -1.41 -13.38 1.83
N ALA A 108 -1.04 -12.21 1.30
CA ALA A 108 -0.10 -11.30 1.96
C ALA A 108 -0.78 -10.23 2.83
N ALA A 109 -2.12 -10.19 2.87
CA ALA A 109 -2.85 -9.27 3.72
C ALA A 109 -2.75 -9.70 5.20
N PRO A 110 -2.58 -8.76 6.14
CA PRO A 110 -2.63 -9.10 7.56
C PRO A 110 -4.00 -9.66 7.96
N ASP A 111 -4.03 -10.69 8.83
CA ASP A 111 -5.27 -11.34 9.29
C ASP A 111 -6.33 -10.35 9.81
N SER A 112 -5.90 -9.30 10.52
CA SER A 112 -6.79 -8.25 11.03
C SER A 112 -7.47 -7.46 9.91
N VAL A 113 -6.76 -7.22 8.80
CA VAL A 113 -7.29 -6.52 7.62
C VAL A 113 -8.27 -7.44 6.89
N THR A 114 -7.94 -8.72 6.74
CA THR A 114 -8.82 -9.74 6.15
C THR A 114 -10.11 -9.92 6.95
N ALA A 115 -10.02 -10.06 8.27
CA ALA A 115 -11.18 -10.17 9.15
C ALA A 115 -12.09 -8.93 9.06
N THR A 116 -11.49 -7.73 9.03
CA THR A 116 -12.24 -6.49 8.82
C THR A 116 -12.91 -6.49 7.44
N ALA A 117 -12.22 -6.90 6.38
CA ALA A 117 -12.79 -6.95 5.04
C ALA A 117 -14.00 -7.89 4.96
N GLN A 118 -13.92 -9.08 5.58
CA GLN A 118 -15.02 -10.04 5.68
C GLN A 118 -16.24 -9.44 6.39
N GLU A 119 -16.02 -8.78 7.54
CA GLU A 119 -17.09 -8.12 8.29
C GLU A 119 -17.79 -7.06 7.44
N LYS A 120 -17.00 -6.22 6.74
CA LYS A 120 -17.52 -5.13 5.90
C LYS A 120 -18.28 -5.67 4.69
N LEU A 121 -17.80 -6.74 4.07
CA LEU A 121 -18.47 -7.38 2.94
C LEU A 121 -19.83 -7.95 3.35
N LYS A 122 -19.88 -8.68 4.47
CA LYS A 122 -21.14 -9.20 5.02
C LYS A 122 -22.15 -8.11 5.34
N ARG A 123 -21.70 -6.95 5.85
CA ARG A 123 -22.57 -5.80 6.10
C ARG A 123 -23.08 -5.18 4.79
N LEU A 124 -22.22 -5.10 3.79
CA LEU A 124 -22.56 -4.57 2.47
C LEU A 124 -23.64 -5.42 1.79
N GLU A 125 -23.46 -6.75 1.78
CA GLU A 125 -24.42 -7.71 1.19
C GLU A 125 -25.80 -7.67 1.86
N ARG A 126 -25.83 -7.46 3.18
CA ARG A 126 -27.09 -7.29 3.92
C ARG A 126 -27.82 -6.01 3.49
N ARG A 127 -27.07 -4.92 3.29
CA ARG A 127 -27.64 -3.64 2.83
C ARG A 127 -28.25 -3.80 1.44
N THR A 128 -27.50 -4.38 0.49
CA THR A 128 -27.93 -4.51 -0.91
C THR A 128 -29.05 -5.52 -1.14
N LYS A 129 -29.33 -6.43 -0.20
CA LYS A 129 -30.43 -7.40 -0.29
C LYS A 129 -31.78 -6.81 0.17
N THR A 130 -31.74 -5.68 0.87
CA THR A 130 -32.94 -5.06 1.45
C THR A 130 -33.51 -3.95 0.54
N ASP A 131 -32.77 -3.57 -0.50
CA ASP A 131 -33.16 -2.64 -1.56
C ASP A 131 -33.74 -3.41 -2.76
#